data_AF-A0A928SZT2-F1
#
_entry.id   AF-A0A928SZT2-F1
#
_cell.length_a   1.000
_cell.length_b   1.000
_cell.length_c   1.000
_cell.angle_alpha   90.00
_cell.angle_beta   90.00
_cell.angle_gamma   90.00
#
_symmetry.space_group_name_H-M   'P 1'
#
loop_
_entity.id
_entity.type
_entity.pdbx_description
1 polymer ?
#
loop_
_entity_poly.entity_id
_entity_poly.type
_entity_poly.pdbx_seq_one_letter_code
_entity_poly.pdbx_strand_id
1 'polypeptide(L)'
;MSTSPFQAKVSKSGGRSTCVFIRSGDVVIHTELVELVACEFPVHASSPVHVEIPANRVKSFVVGPFRSKLREAADVGYPDTIKFPVYEGQDIASQQSYQMLPGGKPDDVLAMTPIVALATSVRGVVDGKIVQSHSVLPIWNDGSAVLVKLDWFEGEPSEGTPNPEWHMSASSGLPAALALEQLARDSLLPSNASSCRYQLHLTPWLLGAELLEDKGKHTTHRVWQREWQFRDMRELSGALNRISSGLVGPEPTRSTDAA
;
A
#
# COMPACT_ATOMS: atom_id res chain seq x y z
N MET A 1 20.45 -15.67 14.18
CA MET A 1 19.11 -15.74 13.56
C MET A 1 18.75 -14.34 13.12
N SER A 2 18.55 -14.11 11.83
CA SER A 2 18.17 -12.80 11.31
C SER A 2 16.74 -12.51 11.77
N THR A 3 16.57 -11.59 12.73
CA THR A 3 15.24 -11.12 13.11
C THR A 3 14.75 -10.20 12.02
N SER A 4 13.61 -10.53 11.39
CA SER A 4 12.98 -9.63 10.44
C SER A 4 12.86 -8.21 11.06
N PRO A 5 13.32 -7.17 10.36
CA PRO A 5 13.24 -5.77 10.81
C PRO A 5 11.79 -5.33 11.03
N PHE A 6 10.86 -6.04 10.38
CA PHE A 6 9.43 -5.83 10.43
C PHE A 6 8.71 -7.10 10.91
N GLN A 7 7.87 -6.96 11.96
CA GLN A 7 7.12 -8.08 12.52
C GLN A 7 5.91 -7.59 13.32
N ALA A 8 4.80 -8.31 13.21
CA ALA A 8 3.62 -8.16 14.04
C ALA A 8 3.44 -9.35 15.00
N LYS A 9 2.95 -9.05 16.20
CA LYS A 9 2.54 -10.04 17.21
C LYS A 9 1.14 -9.72 17.71
N VAL A 10 0.37 -10.77 17.98
CA VAL A 10 -0.91 -10.64 18.68
C VAL A 10 -0.67 -10.67 20.18
N SER A 11 -1.29 -9.72 20.90
CA SER A 11 -1.30 -9.72 22.36
C SER A 11 -2.57 -10.34 22.94
N LYS A 12 -3.71 -10.09 22.28
CA LYS A 12 -5.02 -10.61 22.68
C LYS A 12 -5.93 -10.70 21.45
N SER A 13 -6.56 -11.85 21.28
CA SER A 13 -7.67 -12.05 20.33
C SER A 13 -8.93 -12.31 21.14
N GLY A 14 -9.98 -11.51 20.94
CA GLY A 14 -11.26 -11.78 21.61
C GLY A 14 -12.30 -10.67 21.43
N GLY A 15 -13.56 -11.07 21.24
CA GLY A 15 -14.65 -10.13 20.99
C GLY A 15 -14.72 -9.70 19.52
N ARG A 16 -14.76 -8.40 19.26
CA ARG A 16 -14.86 -7.80 17.92
C ARG A 16 -13.52 -7.30 17.35
N SER A 17 -12.43 -7.39 18.09
CA SER A 17 -11.11 -6.90 17.65
C SER A 17 -9.97 -7.81 18.11
N THR A 18 -8.82 -7.66 17.44
CA THR A 18 -7.56 -8.32 17.76
C THR A 18 -6.52 -7.26 18.08
N CYS A 19 -5.95 -7.28 19.28
CA CYS A 19 -4.90 -6.35 19.68
C CYS A 19 -3.55 -6.80 19.10
N VAL A 20 -3.00 -5.98 18.20
CA VAL A 20 -1.78 -6.27 17.45
C VAL A 20 -0.70 -5.27 17.84
N PHE A 21 0.52 -5.76 18.00
CA PHE A 21 1.71 -4.92 18.07
C PHE A 21 2.50 -5.09 16.77
N ILE A 22 2.80 -3.99 16.08
CA ILE A 22 3.57 -3.96 14.84
C ILE A 22 4.89 -3.27 15.13
N ARG A 23 6.00 -3.97 14.92
CA ARG A 23 7.36 -3.46 15.08
C ARG A 23 8.00 -3.24 13.72
N SER A 24 8.65 -2.09 13.56
CA SER A 24 9.46 -1.71 12.42
C SER A 24 10.71 -0.99 12.91
N GLY A 25 11.86 -1.67 12.91
CA GLY A 25 13.07 -1.15 13.55
C GLY A 25 12.81 -0.81 15.03
N ASP A 26 13.05 0.45 15.39
CA ASP A 26 12.85 0.96 16.75
C ASP A 26 11.42 1.39 17.06
N VAL A 27 10.57 1.53 16.03
CA VAL A 27 9.16 1.91 16.19
C VAL A 27 8.33 0.67 16.53
N VAL A 28 7.53 0.76 17.60
CA VAL A 28 6.50 -0.24 17.93
C VAL A 28 5.17 0.48 18.04
N ILE A 29 4.18 -0.04 17.33
CA ILE A 29 2.80 0.46 17.40
C ILE A 29 1.94 -0.61 18.02
N HIS A 30 1.14 -0.19 18.98
CA HIS A 30 0.01 -0.94 19.51
C HIS A 30 -1.27 -0.46 18.80
N THR A 31 -2.08 -1.40 18.33
CA THR A 31 -3.34 -1.08 17.63
C THR A 31 -4.34 -2.23 17.74
N GLU A 32 -5.59 -1.95 17.41
CA GLU A 32 -6.65 -2.94 17.30
C GLU A 32 -7.02 -3.16 15.82
N LEU A 33 -6.89 -4.40 15.36
CA LEU A 33 -7.50 -4.86 14.11
C LEU A 33 -8.98 -5.13 14.40
N VAL A 34 -9.87 -4.26 13.91
CA VAL A 34 -11.31 -4.36 14.20
C VAL A 34 -12.09 -5.14 13.14
N GLU A 35 -11.65 -5.08 11.88
CA GLU A 35 -12.24 -5.85 10.79
C GLU A 35 -11.29 -5.95 9.60
N LEU A 36 -11.63 -6.85 8.65
CA LEU A 36 -10.98 -6.95 7.36
C LEU A 36 -11.94 -6.46 6.27
N VAL A 37 -11.56 -5.41 5.54
CA VAL A 37 -12.35 -4.85 4.43
C VAL A 37 -11.68 -5.10 3.09
N ALA A 38 -12.46 -5.15 2.02
CA ALA A 38 -11.90 -5.09 0.67
C ALA A 38 -11.01 -3.85 0.54
N CYS A 39 -9.75 -4.04 0.13
CA CYS A 39 -8.86 -2.92 -0.10
C CYS A 39 -9.28 -2.18 -1.37
N GLU A 40 -9.20 -0.86 -1.32
CA GLU A 40 -9.54 0.04 -2.42
C GLU A 40 -8.30 0.86 -2.77
N PHE A 41 -8.08 1.12 -4.06
CA PHE A 41 -7.10 2.12 -4.44
C PHE A 41 -7.54 3.50 -3.90
N PRO A 42 -6.63 4.35 -3.40
CA PRO A 42 -6.97 5.70 -2.91
C PRO A 42 -7.26 6.67 -4.07
N VAL A 43 -8.21 6.31 -4.94
CA VAL A 43 -8.58 7.07 -6.14
C VAL A 43 -9.91 7.78 -5.96
N HIS A 44 -10.02 8.96 -6.55
CA HIS A 44 -11.31 9.64 -6.70
C HIS A 44 -12.01 9.12 -7.96
N ALA A 45 -12.84 8.09 -7.80
CA ALA A 45 -13.68 7.52 -8.84
C ALA A 45 -15.15 7.53 -8.44
N SER A 46 -16.06 7.36 -9.41
CA SER A 46 -17.52 7.32 -9.16
C SER A 46 -17.95 6.10 -8.34
N SER A 47 -17.11 5.07 -8.30
CA SER A 47 -17.21 3.94 -7.39
C SER A 47 -15.81 3.55 -6.93
N PRO A 48 -15.70 2.82 -5.80
CA PRO A 48 -14.46 2.19 -5.42
C PRO A 48 -13.85 1.31 -6.52
N VAL A 49 -12.53 1.31 -6.60
CA VAL A 49 -11.76 0.34 -7.40
C VAL A 49 -11.02 -0.55 -6.42
N HIS A 50 -11.41 -1.82 -6.34
CA HIS A 50 -10.80 -2.76 -5.41
C HIS A 50 -9.40 -3.20 -5.86
N VAL A 51 -8.54 -3.45 -4.88
CA VAL A 51 -7.21 -4.03 -5.10
C VAL A 51 -7.37 -5.55 -5.20
N GLU A 52 -7.06 -6.10 -6.37
CA GLU A 52 -7.12 -7.53 -6.65
C GLU A 52 -5.83 -7.98 -7.35
N ILE A 53 -5.55 -9.29 -7.29
CA ILE A 53 -4.47 -9.91 -8.08
C ILE A 53 -5.14 -10.58 -9.29
N PRO A 54 -5.03 -10.01 -10.51
CA PRO A 54 -5.66 -10.63 -11.67
C PRO A 54 -5.06 -12.01 -11.96
N ALA A 55 -5.87 -12.96 -12.44
CA ALA A 55 -5.42 -14.32 -12.76
C ALA A 55 -4.21 -14.37 -13.73
N ASN A 56 -4.17 -13.44 -14.70
CA ASN A 56 -3.06 -13.28 -15.65
C ASN A 56 -2.12 -12.13 -15.28
N ARG A 57 -2.18 -11.65 -14.03
CA ARG A 57 -1.46 -10.48 -13.48
C ARG A 57 -1.73 -9.15 -14.16
N VAL A 58 -2.55 -9.11 -15.21
CA VAL A 58 -2.94 -7.90 -15.92
C VAL A 58 -4.44 -7.97 -16.22
N LYS A 59 -5.11 -6.84 -16.08
CA LYS A 59 -6.52 -6.62 -16.40
C LYS A 59 -6.67 -5.24 -17.03
N SER A 60 -6.95 -5.20 -18.33
CA SER A 60 -7.27 -3.97 -19.04
C SER A 60 -8.77 -3.68 -18.96
N PHE A 61 -9.15 -2.41 -19.07
CA PHE A 61 -10.54 -1.94 -19.05
C PHE A 61 -11.26 -2.25 -17.73
N VAL A 62 -10.74 -1.70 -16.63
CA VAL A 62 -11.54 -1.62 -15.39
C VAL A 62 -12.61 -0.55 -15.60
N VAL A 63 -13.71 -0.93 -16.24
CA VAL A 63 -14.86 -0.06 -16.48
C VAL A 63 -15.49 0.23 -15.13
N GLY A 64 -15.26 1.43 -14.59
CA GLY A 64 -16.08 1.96 -13.51
C GLY A 64 -17.56 1.95 -13.93
N PRO A 65 -18.53 1.97 -13.01
CA PRO A 65 -19.95 1.83 -13.31
C PRO A 65 -20.47 3.07 -14.04
N PHE A 66 -20.13 3.21 -15.30
CA PHE A 66 -20.89 4.01 -16.24
C PHE A 66 -22.23 3.32 -16.43
N ARG A 67 -23.31 4.10 -16.39
CA ARG A 67 -24.72 3.67 -16.46
C ARG A 67 -25.07 3.05 -17.83
N SER A 68 -24.46 1.94 -18.19
CA SER A 68 -24.94 1.07 -19.26
C SER A 68 -25.60 -0.17 -18.63
N LYS A 69 -26.61 -0.73 -19.30
CA LYS A 69 -27.48 -1.82 -18.80
C LYS A 69 -26.77 -3.17 -18.60
N LEU A 70 -25.45 -3.20 -18.50
CA LEU A 70 -24.61 -4.39 -18.27
C LEU A 70 -24.34 -4.58 -16.76
N ARG A 71 -25.39 -4.50 -15.95
CA ARG A 71 -25.28 -4.66 -14.48
C ARG A 71 -25.35 -6.10 -14.00
N GLU A 72 -25.43 -7.08 -14.89
CA GLU A 72 -25.70 -8.48 -14.54
C GLU A 72 -24.45 -9.36 -14.32
N ALA A 73 -23.22 -8.82 -14.33
CA ALA A 73 -22.01 -9.64 -14.22
C ALA A 73 -21.05 -9.32 -13.06
N ALA A 74 -21.33 -8.36 -12.17
CA ALA A 74 -20.34 -7.87 -11.19
C ALA A 74 -20.73 -8.03 -9.71
N ASP A 75 -21.72 -8.87 -9.39
CA ASP A 75 -22.11 -9.17 -8.00
C ASP A 75 -21.64 -10.57 -7.55
N VAL A 76 -20.65 -11.13 -8.25
CA VAL A 76 -19.91 -12.30 -7.79
C VAL A 76 -18.69 -11.75 -7.07
N GLY A 77 -18.68 -11.84 -5.73
CA GLY A 77 -17.57 -11.38 -4.91
C GLY A 77 -16.25 -11.81 -5.52
N TYR A 78 -15.42 -10.83 -5.90
CA TYR A 78 -14.12 -11.06 -6.52
C TYR A 78 -13.29 -11.97 -5.58
N PRO A 79 -13.08 -13.25 -5.92
CA PRO A 79 -12.41 -14.18 -5.00
C PRO A 79 -10.97 -13.76 -4.70
N ASP A 80 -10.38 -12.91 -5.55
CA ASP A 80 -8.99 -12.49 -5.51
C ASP A 80 -8.79 -11.05 -4.98
N THR A 81 -9.82 -10.43 -4.38
CA THR A 81 -9.66 -9.12 -3.74
C THR A 81 -8.85 -9.23 -2.45
N ILE A 82 -7.80 -8.40 -2.35
CA ILE A 82 -6.99 -8.35 -1.14
C ILE A 82 -7.77 -7.61 -0.06
N LYS A 83 -7.90 -8.23 1.12
CA LYS A 83 -8.54 -7.61 2.28
C LYS A 83 -7.50 -6.97 3.18
N PHE A 84 -7.75 -5.73 3.60
CA PHE A 84 -6.86 -5.00 4.51
C PHE A 84 -7.48 -4.85 5.90
N PRO A 85 -6.63 -4.86 6.94
CA PRO A 85 -7.06 -4.56 8.29
C PRO A 85 -7.47 -3.10 8.41
N VAL A 86 -8.59 -2.86 9.08
CA VAL A 86 -8.93 -1.55 9.62
C VAL A 86 -8.34 -1.48 11.03
N TYR A 87 -7.45 -0.51 11.22
CA TYR A 87 -6.75 -0.30 12.49
C TYR A 87 -7.36 0.84 13.28
N GLU A 88 -7.72 0.58 14.53
CA GLU A 88 -8.20 1.57 15.50
C GLU A 88 -7.26 1.64 16.72
N GLY A 89 -7.42 2.68 17.55
CA GLY A 89 -6.64 2.84 18.79
C GLY A 89 -5.12 2.74 18.60
N GLN A 90 -4.58 3.40 17.57
CA GLN A 90 -3.16 3.34 17.24
C GLN A 90 -2.35 4.22 18.20
N ASP A 91 -1.43 3.60 18.95
CA ASP A 91 -0.55 4.25 19.93
C ASP A 91 0.89 3.73 19.81
N ILE A 92 1.86 4.54 20.24
CA ILE A 92 3.26 4.11 20.35
C ILE A 92 3.43 3.25 21.59
N ALA A 93 4.08 2.10 21.41
CA ALA A 93 4.42 1.18 22.48
C ALA A 93 5.93 1.06 22.66
N SER A 94 6.33 0.53 23.82
CA SER A 94 7.75 0.27 24.09
C SER A 94 8.22 -1.03 23.45
N GLN A 95 9.52 -1.08 23.08
CA GLN A 95 10.18 -2.32 22.66
C GLN A 95 10.09 -3.42 23.73
N GLN A 96 10.15 -3.05 25.01
CA GLN A 96 10.01 -4.00 26.12
C GLN A 96 8.63 -4.66 26.12
N SER A 97 7.55 -3.88 25.94
CA SER A 97 6.19 -4.39 25.82
C SER A 97 6.05 -5.40 24.69
N TYR A 98 6.67 -5.13 23.53
CA TYR A 98 6.69 -6.04 22.38
C TYR A 98 7.47 -7.35 22.64
N GLN A 99 8.60 -7.26 23.34
CA GLN A 99 9.45 -8.42 23.65
C GLN A 99 8.79 -9.37 24.64
N MET A 100 7.95 -8.86 25.56
CA MET A 100 7.19 -9.68 26.51
C MET A 100 6.07 -10.50 25.84
N LEU A 101 5.67 -10.17 24.61
CA LEU A 101 4.66 -10.93 23.87
C LEU A 101 5.21 -12.27 23.39
N PRO A 102 4.41 -13.35 23.45
CA PRO A 102 4.84 -14.68 23.06
C PRO A 102 5.37 -14.67 21.62
N GLY A 103 6.58 -15.19 21.42
CA GLY A 103 7.22 -15.30 20.10
C GLY A 103 6.73 -16.49 19.27
N GLY A 104 5.48 -16.92 19.48
CA GLY A 104 4.88 -18.06 18.78
C GLY A 104 4.67 -17.81 17.30
N LYS A 105 4.25 -18.86 16.57
CA LYS A 105 3.80 -18.70 15.17
C LYS A 105 2.74 -17.59 15.11
N PRO A 106 2.73 -16.75 14.06
CA PRO A 106 1.67 -15.78 13.86
C PRO A 106 0.32 -16.49 13.98
N ASP A 107 -0.63 -15.86 14.68
CA ASP A 107 -2.03 -16.27 14.61
C ASP A 107 -2.44 -16.41 13.14
N ASP A 108 -3.26 -17.40 12.79
CA ASP A 108 -3.60 -17.73 11.39
C ASP A 108 -4.12 -16.48 10.64
N VAL A 109 -4.77 -15.56 11.37
CA VAL A 109 -5.24 -14.27 10.88
C VAL A 109 -4.09 -13.39 10.37
N LEU A 110 -2.97 -13.27 11.10
CA LEU A 110 -1.82 -12.45 10.70
C LEU A 110 -0.97 -13.12 9.61
N ALA A 111 -1.08 -14.44 9.44
CA ALA A 111 -0.37 -15.15 8.38
C ALA A 111 -0.96 -14.83 7.00
N MET A 112 -2.27 -14.67 6.89
CA MET A 112 -2.97 -14.47 5.62
C MET A 112 -3.30 -13.00 5.32
N THR A 113 -3.13 -12.10 6.29
CA THR A 113 -3.51 -10.70 6.17
C THR A 113 -2.28 -9.79 6.06
N PRO A 114 -2.25 -8.82 5.13
CA PRO A 114 -1.25 -7.76 5.14
C PRO A 114 -1.30 -7.00 6.47
N ILE A 115 -0.15 -6.80 7.11
CA ILE A 115 -0.05 -6.08 8.38
C ILE A 115 0.39 -4.63 8.20
N VAL A 116 1.02 -4.32 7.07
CA VAL A 116 1.26 -2.96 6.59
C VAL A 116 0.88 -2.90 5.14
N ALA A 117 0.42 -1.74 4.69
CA ALA A 117 0.36 -1.45 3.28
C ALA A 117 0.72 0.00 3.00
N LEU A 118 1.31 0.21 1.84
CA LEU A 118 1.59 1.52 1.28
C LEU A 118 0.76 1.72 0.03
N ALA A 119 0.38 2.96 -0.24
CA ALA A 119 -0.15 3.30 -1.54
C ALA A 119 0.42 4.62 -2.03
N THR A 120 0.80 4.68 -3.30
CA THR A 120 1.18 5.93 -3.96
C THR A 120 0.11 6.32 -4.96
N SER A 121 -0.14 7.61 -5.08
CA SER A 121 -0.97 8.19 -6.13
C SER A 121 -0.17 9.29 -6.79
N VAL A 122 0.13 9.12 -8.07
CA VAL A 122 0.88 10.08 -8.86
C VAL A 122 0.05 10.48 -10.08
N ARG A 123 -0.05 11.79 -10.32
CA ARG A 123 -0.80 12.35 -11.44
C ARG A 123 0.03 13.44 -12.11
N GLY A 124 -0.04 13.51 -13.43
CA GLY A 124 0.55 14.60 -14.20
C GLY A 124 -0.18 14.82 -15.52
N VAL A 125 0.38 15.70 -16.34
CA VAL A 125 -0.07 15.99 -17.71
C VAL A 125 1.09 15.76 -18.67
N VAL A 126 0.90 14.90 -19.64
CA VAL A 126 1.87 14.53 -20.68
C VAL A 126 1.23 14.82 -22.03
N ASP A 127 1.86 15.67 -22.84
CA ASP A 127 1.36 16.06 -24.17
C ASP A 127 -0.11 16.53 -24.18
N GLY A 128 -0.49 17.27 -23.12
CA GLY A 128 -1.86 17.78 -22.94
C GLY A 128 -2.85 16.78 -22.35
N LYS A 129 -2.47 15.52 -22.17
CA LYS A 129 -3.31 14.45 -21.60
C LYS A 129 -3.00 14.19 -20.15
N ILE A 130 -4.03 13.95 -19.34
CA ILE A 130 -3.84 13.54 -17.95
C ILE A 130 -3.38 12.08 -17.92
N VAL A 131 -2.36 11.82 -17.10
CA VAL A 131 -1.90 10.48 -16.75
C VAL A 131 -1.96 10.32 -15.24
N GLN A 132 -2.39 9.16 -14.76
CA GLN A 132 -2.34 8.81 -13.35
C GLN A 132 -1.83 7.40 -13.16
N SER A 133 -1.04 7.21 -12.12
CA SER A 133 -0.62 5.89 -11.67
C SER A 133 -0.87 5.79 -10.18
N HIS A 134 -1.54 4.73 -9.79
CA HIS A 134 -1.82 4.42 -8.40
C HIS A 134 -1.24 3.05 -8.11
N SER A 135 -0.50 2.92 -7.04
CA SER A 135 0.10 1.65 -6.65
C SER A 135 -0.23 1.34 -5.20
N VAL A 136 -0.48 0.08 -4.90
CA VAL A 136 -0.75 -0.43 -3.55
C VAL A 136 0.19 -1.60 -3.30
N LEU A 137 0.90 -1.53 -2.18
CA LEU A 137 1.90 -2.50 -1.74
C LEU A 137 1.52 -3.06 -0.38
N PRO A 138 0.68 -4.12 -0.31
CA PRO A 138 0.55 -4.94 0.88
C PRO A 138 1.85 -5.66 1.25
N ILE A 139 2.11 -5.72 2.55
CA ILE A 139 3.24 -6.42 3.16
C ILE A 139 2.72 -7.34 4.27
N TRP A 140 3.05 -8.63 4.17
CA TRP A 140 2.68 -9.65 5.14
C TRP A 140 3.72 -9.81 6.24
N ASN A 141 3.35 -10.49 7.32
CA ASN A 141 4.18 -10.65 8.50
C ASN A 141 5.44 -11.51 8.27
N ASP A 142 5.48 -12.29 7.20
CA ASP A 142 6.65 -13.05 6.76
C ASP A 142 7.63 -12.22 5.91
N GLY A 143 7.31 -10.95 5.64
CA GLY A 143 8.12 -10.06 4.80
C GLY A 143 7.86 -10.21 3.30
N SER A 144 6.89 -11.04 2.89
CA SER A 144 6.42 -11.08 1.50
C SER A 144 5.53 -9.87 1.20
N ALA A 145 5.50 -9.49 -0.08
CA ALA A 145 4.76 -8.35 -0.57
C ALA A 145 4.32 -8.59 -2.04
N VAL A 146 3.25 -7.92 -2.45
CA VAL A 146 2.78 -7.91 -3.84
C VAL A 146 2.48 -6.47 -4.20
N LEU A 147 3.03 -5.97 -5.31
CA LEU A 147 2.72 -4.65 -5.82
C LEU A 147 1.56 -4.75 -6.78
N VAL A 148 0.46 -4.05 -6.51
CA VAL A 148 -0.68 -3.93 -7.42
C VAL A 148 -0.75 -2.50 -7.93
N LYS A 149 -0.77 -2.34 -9.25
CA LYS A 149 -0.75 -1.07 -9.95
C LYS A 149 -2.06 -0.85 -10.68
N LEU A 150 -2.55 0.37 -10.67
CA LEU A 150 -3.72 0.84 -11.37
C LEU A 150 -3.33 2.11 -12.14
N ASP A 151 -3.15 1.97 -13.44
CA ASP A 151 -2.85 3.07 -14.34
C ASP A 151 -4.12 3.62 -14.97
N TRP A 152 -4.13 4.94 -15.19
CA TRP A 152 -5.21 5.67 -15.84
C TRP A 152 -4.64 6.56 -16.93
N PHE A 153 -5.25 6.49 -18.10
CA PHE A 153 -4.92 7.36 -19.22
C PHE A 153 -6.18 8.04 -19.72
N GLU A 154 -6.05 9.34 -19.99
CA GLU A 154 -7.08 10.08 -20.71
C GLU A 154 -7.23 9.49 -22.12
N GLY A 155 -8.47 9.20 -22.50
CA GLY A 155 -8.79 8.65 -23.82
C GLY A 155 -8.45 9.64 -24.94
N GLU A 156 -8.19 9.11 -26.14
CA GLU A 156 -7.96 9.93 -27.33
C GLU A 156 -9.17 9.85 -28.26
N PRO A 157 -10.02 10.89 -28.32
CA PRO A 157 -11.16 10.92 -29.23
C PRO A 157 -10.77 10.67 -30.69
N SER A 158 -9.59 11.12 -31.14
CA SER A 158 -9.15 10.89 -32.53
C SER A 158 -8.80 9.43 -32.84
N GLU A 159 -8.55 8.61 -31.81
CA GLU A 159 -8.25 7.17 -31.92
C GLU A 159 -9.50 6.30 -31.70
N GLY A 160 -10.67 6.93 -31.50
CA GLY A 160 -11.93 6.22 -31.24
C GLY A 160 -12.07 5.72 -29.79
N THR A 161 -11.21 6.15 -28.88
CA THR A 161 -11.23 5.82 -27.45
C THR A 161 -11.47 7.09 -26.62
N PRO A 162 -12.64 7.76 -26.73
CA PRO A 162 -12.88 9.02 -26.02
C PRO A 162 -13.03 8.85 -24.50
N ASN A 163 -13.23 7.62 -24.02
CA ASN A 163 -13.39 7.33 -22.61
C ASN A 163 -12.03 7.03 -21.98
N PRO A 164 -11.77 7.52 -20.76
CA PRO A 164 -10.56 7.17 -20.07
C PRO A 164 -10.52 5.69 -19.68
N GLU A 165 -9.32 5.12 -19.67
CA GLU A 165 -9.12 3.69 -19.46
C GLU A 165 -8.30 3.43 -18.20
N TRP A 166 -8.76 2.46 -17.41
CA TRP A 166 -8.06 1.95 -16.24
C TRP A 166 -7.44 0.59 -16.56
N HIS A 167 -6.15 0.43 -16.25
CA HIS A 167 -5.41 -0.81 -16.41
C HIS A 167 -4.84 -1.24 -15.07
N MET A 168 -5.17 -2.44 -14.64
CA MET A 168 -4.63 -3.03 -13.42
C MET A 168 -3.54 -4.05 -13.75
N SER A 169 -2.48 -4.06 -12.97
CA SER A 169 -1.48 -5.12 -13.00
C SER A 169 -0.99 -5.48 -11.60
N ALA A 170 -0.45 -6.68 -11.44
CA ALA A 170 0.11 -7.15 -10.18
C ALA A 170 1.47 -7.82 -10.39
N SER A 171 2.41 -7.60 -9.48
CA SER A 171 3.68 -8.31 -9.48
C SER A 171 3.49 -9.79 -9.06
N SER A 172 4.53 -10.62 -9.24
CA SER A 172 4.66 -11.82 -8.41
C SER A 172 4.85 -11.45 -6.94
N GLY A 173 4.72 -12.41 -6.03
CA GLY A 173 5.22 -12.25 -4.67
C GLY A 173 6.71 -11.88 -4.67
N LEU A 174 7.07 -10.86 -3.90
CA LEU A 174 8.41 -10.32 -3.77
C LEU A 174 8.76 -10.16 -2.28
N PRO A 175 10.04 -10.23 -1.90
CA PRO A 175 10.50 -9.70 -0.63
C PRO A 175 10.17 -8.20 -0.51
N ALA A 176 9.76 -7.75 0.67
CA ALA A 176 9.34 -6.37 0.93
C ALA A 176 10.36 -5.32 0.45
N ALA A 177 11.67 -5.58 0.61
CA ALA A 177 12.75 -4.71 0.15
C ALA A 177 12.66 -4.44 -1.37
N LEU A 178 12.62 -5.50 -2.17
CA LEU A 178 12.54 -5.40 -3.62
C LEU A 178 11.20 -4.80 -4.08
N ALA A 179 10.13 -5.09 -3.33
CA ALA A 179 8.80 -4.57 -3.62
C ALA A 179 8.70 -3.06 -3.36
N LEU A 180 9.38 -2.55 -2.32
CA LEU A 180 9.49 -1.11 -2.03
C LEU A 180 10.30 -0.36 -3.09
N GLU A 181 11.40 -0.95 -3.56
CA GLU A 181 12.15 -0.39 -4.69
C GLU A 181 11.30 -0.34 -5.97
N GLN A 182 10.53 -1.41 -6.23
CA GLN A 182 9.62 -1.44 -7.37
C GLN A 182 8.52 -0.37 -7.23
N LEU A 183 7.93 -0.21 -6.05
CA LEU A 183 6.96 0.85 -5.76
C LEU A 183 7.54 2.24 -6.06
N ALA A 184 8.79 2.49 -5.66
CA ALA A 184 9.47 3.76 -5.92
C ALA A 184 9.69 4.01 -7.42
N ARG A 185 10.05 2.97 -8.17
CA ARG A 185 10.18 3.04 -9.65
C ARG A 185 8.83 3.29 -10.32
N ASP A 186 7.78 2.59 -9.91
CA ASP A 186 6.46 2.67 -10.52
C ASP A 186 5.72 3.97 -10.16
N SER A 187 6.18 4.68 -9.14
CA SER A 187 5.71 6.03 -8.78
C SER A 187 6.33 7.14 -9.65
N LEU A 188 7.22 6.81 -10.59
CA LEU A 188 7.79 7.79 -11.51
C LEU A 188 6.81 8.12 -12.63
N LEU A 189 6.59 9.41 -12.84
CA LEU A 189 5.91 9.92 -14.04
C LEU A 189 6.92 10.12 -15.18
N PRO A 190 6.47 10.15 -16.45
CA PRO A 190 7.32 10.53 -17.58
C PRO A 190 8.06 11.85 -17.34
N SER A 191 9.28 11.97 -17.84
CA SER A 191 10.13 13.15 -17.60
C SER A 191 9.58 14.44 -18.19
N ASN A 192 8.71 14.36 -19.20
CA ASN A 192 7.98 15.47 -19.80
C ASN A 192 6.64 15.77 -19.10
N ALA A 193 6.30 15.07 -18.01
CA ALA A 193 5.08 15.34 -17.27
C ALA A 193 5.12 16.71 -16.58
N SER A 194 4.01 17.43 -16.66
CA SER A 194 3.79 18.73 -16.02
C SER A 194 2.61 18.67 -15.05
N SER A 195 2.44 19.72 -14.23
CA SER A 195 1.34 19.81 -13.25
C SER A 195 1.25 18.59 -12.32
N CYS A 196 2.41 18.07 -11.92
CA CYS A 196 2.49 16.83 -11.18
C CYS A 196 1.94 16.97 -9.75
N ARG A 197 1.31 15.91 -9.26
CA ARG A 197 0.88 15.74 -7.88
C ARG A 197 1.31 14.37 -7.40
N TYR A 198 1.85 14.34 -6.19
CA TYR A 198 2.41 13.14 -5.58
C TYR A 198 1.78 12.96 -4.20
N GLN A 199 1.19 11.80 -3.96
CA GLN A 199 0.55 11.46 -2.70
C GLN A 199 1.01 10.08 -2.25
N LEU A 200 1.07 9.90 -0.93
CA LEU A 200 1.40 8.65 -0.27
C LEU A 200 0.39 8.38 0.84
N HIS A 201 0.02 7.12 0.99
CA HIS A 201 -0.80 6.61 2.06
C HIS A 201 -0.09 5.41 2.70
N LEU A 202 -0.30 5.22 3.98
CA LEU A 202 0.26 4.10 4.73
C LEU A 202 -0.74 3.66 5.80
N THR A 203 -0.92 2.36 5.95
CA THR A 203 -1.70 1.75 7.04
C THR A 203 -0.84 0.69 7.76
N PRO A 204 -0.79 0.65 9.09
CA PRO A 204 -1.39 1.61 10.03
C PRO A 204 -0.77 3.01 9.91
N TRP A 205 -1.59 4.06 9.94
CA TRP A 205 -1.11 5.42 9.65
C TRP A 205 -0.07 5.93 10.65
N LEU A 206 -0.14 5.49 11.92
CA LEU A 206 0.81 5.94 12.93
C LEU A 206 2.24 5.49 12.58
N LEU A 207 2.40 4.36 11.88
CA LEU A 207 3.70 3.93 11.38
C LEU A 207 4.25 4.91 10.36
N GLY A 208 3.42 5.34 9.42
CA GLY A 208 3.79 6.37 8.46
C GLY A 208 4.15 7.68 9.15
N ALA A 209 3.43 8.03 10.22
CA ALA A 209 3.69 9.25 10.95
C ALA A 209 5.05 9.25 11.66
N GLU A 210 5.44 8.14 12.28
CA GLU A 210 6.75 8.00 12.92
C GLU A 210 7.88 7.93 11.89
N LEU A 211 7.69 7.19 10.79
CA LEU A 211 8.73 7.03 9.76
C LEU A 211 8.96 8.30 8.92
N LEU A 212 7.93 9.13 8.78
CA LEU A 212 8.00 10.37 8.00
C LEU A 212 8.18 11.63 8.86
N GLU A 213 8.12 11.49 10.19
CA GLU A 213 8.13 12.60 11.15
C GLU A 213 7.03 13.64 10.87
N ASP A 214 5.90 13.20 10.30
CA ASP A 214 4.76 14.02 9.92
C ASP A 214 3.48 13.21 10.07
N LYS A 215 2.47 13.73 10.77
CA LYS A 215 1.18 13.04 10.97
C LYS A 215 0.37 12.84 9.69
N GLY A 216 0.68 13.60 8.63
CA GLY A 216 -0.10 13.62 7.41
C GLY A 216 -1.50 14.20 7.61
N LYS A 217 -2.22 14.38 6.51
CA LYS A 217 -3.58 14.89 6.50
C LYS A 217 -4.58 13.77 6.74
N HIS A 218 -5.58 14.00 7.59
CA HIS A 218 -6.67 13.05 7.79
C HIS A 218 -7.51 12.89 6.52
N THR A 219 -7.94 11.67 6.23
CA THR A 219 -8.90 11.35 5.16
C THR A 219 -10.14 10.67 5.75
N THR A 220 -11.22 10.62 4.96
CA THR A 220 -12.44 9.88 5.32
C THR A 220 -12.35 8.38 5.00
N HIS A 221 -11.25 7.92 4.42
CA HIS A 221 -11.08 6.53 4.00
C HIS A 221 -10.80 5.64 5.22
N ARG A 222 -11.48 4.49 5.30
CA ARG A 222 -11.42 3.58 6.46
C ARG A 222 -10.02 2.98 6.68
N VAL A 223 -9.39 2.55 5.58
CA VAL A 223 -8.02 1.98 5.57
C VAL A 223 -6.96 3.09 5.47
N TRP A 224 -7.03 3.93 4.43
CA TRP A 224 -6.09 5.04 4.18
C TRP A 224 -6.36 6.27 5.04
N GLN A 225 -6.29 6.12 6.35
CA GLN A 225 -6.71 7.14 7.33
C GLN A 225 -5.91 8.46 7.27
N ARG A 226 -4.70 8.41 6.68
CA ARG A 226 -3.83 9.57 6.43
C ARG A 226 -3.31 9.60 4.99
N GLU A 227 -2.99 10.81 4.56
CA GLU A 227 -2.35 11.12 3.27
C GLU A 227 -1.21 12.12 3.49
N TRP A 228 -0.06 11.85 2.86
CA TRP A 228 1.05 12.80 2.75
C TRP A 228 1.13 13.28 1.30
N GLN A 229 1.18 14.60 1.12
CA GLN A 229 1.30 15.22 -0.19
C GLN A 229 2.71 15.77 -0.37
N PHE A 230 3.29 15.56 -1.55
CA PHE A 230 4.63 16.02 -1.89
C PHE A 230 4.57 16.95 -3.09
N ARG A 231 5.47 17.94 -3.10
CA ARG A 231 5.51 18.96 -4.15
C ARG A 231 6.11 18.45 -5.44
N ASP A 232 7.07 17.54 -5.32
CA ASP A 232 7.78 16.96 -6.45
C ASP A 232 8.19 15.51 -6.17
N MET A 233 8.72 14.86 -7.22
CA MET A 233 9.18 13.48 -7.13
C MET A 233 10.35 13.31 -6.16
N ARG A 234 11.20 14.32 -5.97
CA ARG A 234 12.36 14.22 -5.07
C ARG A 234 11.89 14.11 -3.63
N GLU A 235 10.91 14.91 -3.22
CA GLU A 235 10.29 14.83 -1.91
C GLU A 235 9.61 13.47 -1.69
N LEU A 236 8.84 12.97 -2.66
CA LEU A 236 8.23 11.64 -2.59
C LEU A 236 9.28 10.53 -2.49
N SER A 237 10.32 10.53 -3.33
CA SER A 237 11.40 9.56 -3.27
C SER A 237 12.12 9.59 -1.93
N GLY A 238 12.35 10.78 -1.36
CA GLY A 238 12.91 10.91 -0.01
C GLY A 238 12.04 10.27 1.06
N ALA A 239 10.71 10.44 0.98
CA ALA A 239 9.77 9.79 1.88
C ALA A 239 9.75 8.27 1.73
N LEU A 240 9.70 7.75 0.49
CA LEU A 240 9.76 6.32 0.21
C LEU A 240 11.08 5.69 0.70
N ASN A 241 12.20 6.40 0.58
CA ASN A 241 13.48 5.96 1.11
C ASN A 241 13.47 5.85 2.64
N ARG A 242 12.96 6.87 3.36
CA ARG A 242 12.82 6.82 4.83
C ARG A 242 11.97 5.64 5.28
N ILE A 243 10.85 5.42 4.61
CA ILE A 243 9.98 4.27 4.88
C ILE A 243 10.72 2.96 4.61
N SER A 244 11.40 2.84 3.47
CA SER A 244 12.13 1.63 3.12
C SER A 244 13.18 1.29 4.17
N SER A 245 13.99 2.28 4.58
CA SER A 245 14.95 2.12 5.66
C SER A 245 14.29 1.77 7.00
N GLY A 246 13.11 2.32 7.29
CA GLY A 246 12.36 2.01 8.51
C GLY A 246 11.77 0.59 8.56
N LEU A 247 11.24 0.11 7.42
CA LEU A 247 10.59 -1.20 7.29
C LEU A 247 11.60 -2.34 7.15
N VAL A 248 12.67 -2.14 6.39
CA VAL A 248 13.63 -3.19 6.04
C VAL A 248 14.94 -3.06 6.82
N GLY A 249 15.12 -1.97 7.56
CA GLY A 249 16.40 -1.65 8.20
C GLY A 249 17.43 -1.15 7.19
N PRO A 250 18.63 -0.75 7.65
CA PRO A 250 19.73 -0.42 6.76
C PRO A 250 20.11 -1.67 5.95
N GLU A 251 20.40 -1.50 4.65
CA GLU A 251 21.01 -2.58 3.88
C GLU A 251 22.24 -3.08 4.64
N PRO A 252 22.44 -4.40 4.79
CA PRO A 252 23.69 -4.89 5.34
C PRO A 252 24.80 -4.39 4.41
N THR A 253 25.64 -3.50 4.92
CA THR A 253 26.86 -3.07 4.24
C THR A 253 27.56 -4.32 3.76
N ARG A 254 27.58 -4.54 2.43
CA ARG A 254 28.34 -5.63 1.83
C ARG A 254 29.77 -5.43 2.32
N SER A 255 30.21 -6.29 3.23
CA SER A 255 31.60 -6.28 3.66
C SER A 255 32.44 -6.54 2.42
N THR A 256 33.07 -5.49 1.89
CA THR A 256 34.22 -5.61 1.01
C THR A 256 35.40 -6.09 1.84
N ASP A 257 35.28 -7.30 2.38
CA ASP A 257 36.40 -8.10 2.84
C ASP A 257 36.62 -9.19 1.79
N ALA A 258 37.18 -8.75 0.68
CA ALA A 258 37.99 -9.60 -0.18
C ALA A 258 39.43 -9.11 -0.01
N ALA A 259 40.20 -9.86 0.79
CA ALA A 259 41.65 -9.90 0.70
C ALA A 259 42.03 -11.12 -0.15
#